data_AF-A0A2N2L7I2-F1
#
_entry.id   AF-A0A2N2L7I2-F1
#
_cell.length_a   1.000
_cell.length_b   1.000
_cell.length_c   1.000
_cell.angle_alpha   90.00
_cell.angle_beta   90.00
_cell.angle_gamma   90.00
#
_symmetry.space_group_name_H-M   'P 1'
#
loop_
_entity.id
_entity.type
_entity.pdbx_description
1 polymer ?
#
loop_
_entity_poly.entity_id
_entity_poly.type
_entity_poly.pdbx_seq_one_letter_code
_entity_poly.pdbx_strand_id
1 'polypeptide(L)'
;MVLPARVQEIMQYYTEDCDILNNFIDNCCTRGVDLKCTLKEFYDVFSSQYENRRIQQKTLSKRLQDAGFEVDKGTAGRHYVYGFSVDDHTNTMNLLK
;
A
#
# COMPACT_ATOMS: atom_id res chain seq x y z
N MET A 1 -29.27 12.55 -9.44
CA MET A 1 -28.80 11.54 -10.42
C MET A 1 -28.55 10.25 -9.66
N VAL A 2 -29.30 9.19 -9.93
CA VAL A 2 -29.10 7.89 -9.29
C VAL A 2 -28.13 7.10 -10.18
N LEU A 3 -26.95 6.79 -9.65
CA LEU A 3 -25.98 5.96 -10.35
C LEU A 3 -26.54 4.53 -10.47
N PRO A 4 -26.32 3.82 -11.59
CA PRO A 4 -26.80 2.45 -11.76
C PRO A 4 -26.27 1.55 -10.64
N ALA A 5 -27.06 0.56 -10.20
CA ALA A 5 -26.69 -0.33 -9.09
C ALA A 5 -25.31 -1.00 -9.29
N ARG A 6 -24.97 -1.41 -10.52
CA ARG A 6 -23.62 -1.94 -10.82
C ARG A 6 -22.51 -0.91 -10.58
N VAL A 7 -22.76 0.36 -10.85
CA VAL A 7 -21.78 1.43 -10.64
C VAL A 7 -21.63 1.71 -9.15
N GLN A 8 -22.72 1.62 -8.37
CA GLN A 8 -22.65 1.71 -6.91
C GLN A 8 -21.89 0.52 -6.29
N GLU A 9 -22.15 -0.71 -6.72
CA GLU A 9 -21.41 -1.89 -6.24
C GLU A 9 -19.91 -1.79 -6.56
N ILE A 10 -19.57 -1.35 -7.77
CA ILE A 10 -18.18 -1.09 -8.15
C ILE A 10 -17.60 0.01 -7.26
N MET A 11 -18.28 1.15 -7.12
CA MET A 11 -17.80 2.24 -6.26
C MET A 11 -17.62 1.82 -4.80
N GLN A 12 -18.51 1.00 -4.24
CA GLN A 12 -18.38 0.49 -2.88
C GLN A 12 -17.14 -0.38 -2.74
N TYR A 13 -16.92 -1.30 -3.69
CA TYR A 13 -15.72 -2.16 -3.68
C TYR A 13 -14.43 -1.36 -3.81
N TYR A 14 -14.42 -0.29 -4.61
CA TYR A 14 -13.28 0.62 -4.72
C TYR A 14 -13.07 1.45 -3.44
N THR A 15 -14.16 1.95 -2.84
CA THR A 15 -14.11 2.78 -1.63
C THR A 15 -13.59 1.99 -0.43
N GLU A 16 -14.11 0.77 -0.22
CA GLU A 16 -13.66 -0.11 0.87
C GLU A 16 -12.18 -0.47 0.74
N ASP A 17 -11.69 -0.67 -0.48
CA ASP A 17 -10.31 -1.06 -0.71
C ASP A 17 -9.33 0.11 -0.53
N CYS A 18 -9.71 1.32 -0.96
CA CYS A 18 -8.95 2.54 -0.68
C CYS A 18 -8.96 2.90 0.81
N ASP A 19 -10.06 2.64 1.52
CA ASP A 19 -10.14 2.85 2.97
C ASP A 19 -9.20 1.90 3.72
N ILE A 20 -9.16 0.62 3.33
CA ILE A 20 -8.24 -0.38 3.89
C ILE A 20 -6.77 0.02 3.73
N LEU A 21 -6.38 0.51 2.55
CA LEU A 21 -5.01 0.96 2.32
C LEU A 21 -4.66 2.17 3.18
N ASN A 22 -5.55 3.16 3.24
CA ASN A 22 -5.33 4.33 4.08
C ASN A 22 -5.28 3.97 5.57
N ASN A 23 -6.16 3.08 6.02
CA ASN A 23 -6.21 2.57 7.38
C ASN A 23 -4.92 1.81 7.74
N PHE A 24 -4.42 0.96 6.83
CA PHE A 24 -3.14 0.28 7.01
C PHE A 24 -1.97 1.27 7.06
N ILE A 25 -1.94 2.27 6.18
CA ILE A 25 -0.89 3.29 6.18
C ILE A 25 -0.95 4.12 7.47
N ASP A 26 -2.13 4.41 8.00
CA ASP A 26 -2.30 5.18 9.24
C ASP A 26 -1.85 4.39 10.49
N ASN A 27 -2.11 3.07 10.51
CA ASN A 27 -1.81 2.22 11.66
C ASN A 27 -0.41 1.57 11.64
N CYS A 28 0.10 1.24 10.46
CA CYS A 28 1.35 0.46 10.30
C CYS A 28 2.46 1.22 9.57
N CYS A 29 2.19 2.42 9.06
CA CYS A 29 3.19 3.22 8.36
C CYS A 29 3.34 4.60 9.01
N THR A 30 4.54 5.15 8.92
CA THR A 30 4.80 6.54 9.27
C THR A 30 4.67 7.38 8.01
N ARG A 31 3.74 8.34 7.98
CA ARG A 31 3.62 9.32 6.88
C ARG A 31 4.69 10.39 7.00
N GLY A 32 5.29 10.77 5.88
CA GLY A 32 6.30 11.83 5.85
C GLY A 32 6.74 12.14 4.43
N VAL A 33 6.94 13.43 4.14
CA VAL A 33 7.28 13.91 2.79
C VAL A 33 8.66 13.41 2.29
N ASP A 34 9.58 13.16 3.21
CA ASP A 34 10.91 12.59 2.93
C ASP A 34 10.96 11.06 3.11
N LEU A 35 9.84 10.45 3.48
CA LEU A 35 9.78 9.02 3.75
C LEU A 35 9.44 8.25 2.47
N LYS A 36 10.13 7.13 2.31
CA LYS A 36 9.86 6.14 1.26
C LYS A 36 9.96 4.74 1.81
N CYS A 37 9.26 3.81 1.18
CA CYS A 37 9.43 2.38 1.39
C CYS A 37 9.52 1.65 0.06
N THR A 38 10.06 0.44 0.05
CA THR A 38 9.93 -0.39 -1.14
C THR A 38 8.51 -0.97 -1.22
N LEU A 39 7.97 -1.06 -2.43
CA LEU A 39 6.70 -1.75 -2.69
C LEU A 39 6.73 -3.21 -2.21
N LYS A 40 7.92 -3.82 -2.18
CA LYS A 40 8.11 -5.17 -1.66
C LYS A 40 7.87 -5.22 -0.15
N GLU A 41 8.50 -4.35 0.62
CA GLU A 41 8.30 -4.28 2.07
C GLU A 41 6.85 -3.97 2.42
N PHE A 42 6.26 -2.98 1.75
CA PHE A 42 4.85 -2.67 1.93
C PHE A 42 3.94 -3.86 1.62
N TYR A 43 4.20 -4.56 0.51
CA TYR A 43 3.44 -5.74 0.14
C TYR A 43 3.57 -6.87 1.17
N ASP A 44 4.76 -7.08 1.72
CA ASP A 44 5.03 -8.15 2.69
C ASP A 44 4.22 -7.93 3.98
N VAL A 45 4.31 -6.73 4.56
CA VAL A 45 3.58 -6.37 5.78
C VAL A 45 2.08 -6.30 5.52
N PHE A 46 1.65 -5.74 4.38
CA PHE A 46 0.25 -5.70 3.99
C PHE A 46 -0.32 -7.11 3.80
N SER A 47 0.40 -8.00 3.12
CA SER A 47 -0.02 -9.39 2.90
C SER A 47 -0.05 -10.20 4.20
N SER A 48 0.79 -9.87 5.18
CA SER A 48 0.77 -10.50 6.50
C SER A 48 -0.45 -10.08 7.33
N GLN A 49 -0.83 -8.80 7.29
CA GLN A 49 -2.02 -8.30 8.02
C GLN A 49 -3.34 -8.66 7.32
N TYR A 50 -3.33 -8.77 6.00
CA TYR A 50 -4.52 -9.03 5.18
C TYR A 50 -4.45 -10.40 4.48
N GLU A 51 -4.01 -11.44 5.20
CA GLU A 51 -3.78 -12.81 4.68
C GLU A 51 -4.95 -13.40 3.85
N ASN A 52 -6.19 -12.97 4.11
CA ASN A 52 -7.39 -13.38 3.38
C ASN A 52 -7.66 -12.61 2.07
N ARG A 53 -7.02 -11.46 1.83
CA ARG A 53 -7.14 -10.68 0.59
C ARG A 53 -5.85 -10.82 -0.22
N ARG A 54 -5.79 -11.85 -1.08
CA ARG A 54 -4.73 -11.99 -2.10
C ARG A 54 -4.86 -10.90 -3.17
N ILE A 55 -4.42 -9.69 -2.84
CA ILE A 55 -4.22 -8.62 -3.82
C ILE A 55 -2.85 -8.84 -4.46
N GLN A 56 -2.76 -8.74 -5.78
CA GLN A 56 -1.46 -8.85 -6.47
C GLN A 56 -0.64 -7.58 -6.23
N GLN A 57 0.69 -7.71 -6.14
CA GLN A 57 1.60 -6.57 -5.96
C GLN A 57 1.44 -5.48 -7.04
N LYS A 58 1.13 -5.87 -8.29
CA LYS A 58 0.81 -4.93 -9.39
C LYS A 58 -0.49 -4.16 -9.15
N THR A 59 -1.49 -4.82 -8.57
CA THR A 59 -2.75 -4.17 -8.20
C THR A 59 -2.52 -3.21 -7.05
N LEU A 60 -1.70 -3.60 -6.07
CA LEU A 60 -1.31 -2.75 -4.95
C LEU A 60 -0.57 -1.49 -5.40
N SER A 61 0.37 -1.61 -6.34
CA SER A 61 1.08 -0.44 -6.88
C SER A 61 0.14 0.53 -7.59
N LYS A 62 -0.80 0.00 -8.38
CA LYS A 62 -1.78 0.82 -9.09
C LYS A 62 -2.73 1.53 -8.12
N ARG A 63 -3.11 0.87 -7.03
CA ARG A 63 -3.96 1.46 -5.98
C ARG A 63 -3.23 2.53 -5.19
N LEU A 64 -1.94 2.34 -4.91
CA LEU A 64 -1.13 3.39 -4.27
C LEU A 64 -1.04 4.64 -5.17
N GLN A 65 -0.84 4.45 -6.48
CA GLN A 65 -0.89 5.57 -7.43
C GLN A 65 -2.27 6.25 -7.47
N ASP A 66 -3.35 5.46 -7.45
CA ASP A 66 -4.73 5.97 -7.44
C ASP A 66 -5.07 6.75 -6.16
N ALA A 67 -4.53 6.29 -5.02
CA ALA A 67 -4.60 6.99 -3.74
C ALA A 67 -3.75 8.27 -3.67
N GLY A 68 -2.97 8.57 -4.72
CA GLY A 68 -2.16 9.78 -4.82
C GLY A 68 -0.72 9.63 -4.33
N PHE A 69 -0.24 8.41 -4.09
CA PHE A 69 1.16 8.16 -3.74
C PHE A 69 2.03 8.02 -4.98
N GLU A 70 3.22 8.61 -4.92
CA GLU A 70 4.18 8.50 -6.01
C GLU A 70 4.91 7.15 -5.92
N VAL A 71 4.74 6.32 -6.95
CA VAL A 71 5.43 5.03 -7.08
C VAL A 71 6.46 5.14 -8.18
N ASP A 72 7.73 5.23 -7.81
CA ASP A 72 8.87 5.31 -8.73
C ASP A 72 9.53 3.95 -8.92
N LYS A 73 10.07 3.72 -10.12
CA LYS A 73 10.86 2.52 -10.42
C LYS A 73 12.34 2.86 -10.29
N GLY A 74 12.89 2.61 -9.12
CA GLY A 74 14.31 2.89 -8.85
C GLY A 74 15.29 1.96 -9.59
N THR A 75 16.57 2.27 -9.43
CA THR A 75 17.68 1.50 -9.99
C THR A 75 17.69 0.06 -9.44
N ALA A 76 17.98 -0.92 -10.30
CA ALA A 76 17.89 -2.37 -10.03
C ALA A 76 16.47 -2.99 -9.96
N GLY A 77 15.46 -2.33 -10.55
CA GLY A 77 14.13 -2.95 -10.75
C GLY A 77 13.26 -3.00 -9.50
N ARG A 78 13.63 -2.27 -8.45
CA ARG A 78 12.85 -2.10 -7.23
C ARG A 78 11.87 -0.95 -7.41
N HIS A 79 10.63 -1.12 -6.94
CA HIS A 79 9.64 -0.06 -6.94
C HIS A 79 9.65 0.58 -5.55
N TYR A 80 9.75 1.90 -5.50
CA TYR A 80 9.72 2.71 -4.29
C TYR A 80 8.43 3.51 -4.25
N VAL A 81 7.85 3.64 -3.07
CA VAL A 81 6.65 4.44 -2.82
C VAL A 81 7.06 5.57 -1.89
N TYR A 82 6.75 6.81 -2.29
CA TYR A 82 7.07 8.01 -1.51
C TYR A 82 5.84 8.51 -0.76
N GLY A 83 6.09 9.21 0.35
CA GLY A 83 5.06 9.82 1.22
C GLY A 83 4.79 9.05 2.50
N PHE A 84 5.32 7.82 2.63
CA PHE A 84 5.27 7.04 3.86
C PHE A 84 6.40 6.02 3.90
N SER A 85 6.75 5.57 5.11
CA SER A 85 7.62 4.42 5.33
C SER A 85 6.87 3.40 6.19
N VAL A 86 7.07 2.11 5.92
CA VAL A 86 6.50 1.04 6.74
C VAL A 86 7.31 0.98 8.03
N ASP A 87 6.64 1.04 9.19
CA ASP A 87 7.33 0.89 10.47
C ASP A 87 7.69 -0.59 10.62
N ASP A 88 8.91 -0.91 10.17
CA ASP A 88 9.43 -2.25 10.26
C ASP A 88 9.93 -2.46 11.70
N HIS A 89 9.00 -2.78 12.60
CA HIS A 89 9.32 -3.51 13.83
C HIS A 89 9.93 -4.91 13.54
N THR A 90 10.34 -5.19 12.29
CA THR A 90 11.08 -6.36 11.84
C THR A 90 12.53 -6.06 11.41
N ASN A 91 13.02 -4.80 11.40
CA ASN A 91 14.39 -4.49 10.91
C ASN A 91 15.44 -4.34 12.02
N THR A 92 15.06 -4.53 13.28
CA THR A 92 16.00 -4.62 14.41
C THR A 92 16.56 -6.04 14.60
N MET A 93 16.34 -6.96 13.67
CA MET A 93 16.91 -8.32 13.73
C MET A 93 17.92 -8.66 12.62
N ASN A 94 18.21 -7.76 11.68
CA ASN A 94 19.19 -8.02 10.61
C ASN A 94 20.45 -7.15 10.64
N LEU A 95 20.74 -6.55 11.81
CA LEU A 95 22.00 -5.86 12.12
C LEU A 95 22.85 -6.61 13.17
N LEU A 96 22.45 -7.82 13.56
CA LEU A 96 23.16 -8.68 14.51
C LEU A 96 23.14 -10.15 14.05
N LYS A 97 23.69 -10.46 12.87
CA LYS A 97 24.22 -11.81 12.55
C LYS A 97 25.43 -11.70 11.64
#